data_AF-A0A7V7HIB3-F1
#
_entry.id   AF-A0A7V7HIB3-F1
#
_cell.length_a   1.000
_cell.length_b   1.000
_cell.length_c   1.000
_cell.angle_alpha   90.00
_cell.angle_beta   90.00
_cell.angle_gamma   90.00
#
_symmetry.space_group_name_H-M   'P 1'
#
loop_
_entity.id
_entity.type
_entity.pdbx_description
1 polymer ?
#
loop_
_entity_poly.entity_id
_entity_poly.type
_entity_poly.pdbx_seq_one_letter_code
_entity_poly.pdbx_strand_id
1 'polypeptide(L)'
;MSFNNLDTLYRQVIMDHYKNPRNHGVLEDSVTVNLNNPTCGDRIQLTMKVEEGIVQEAKFEGEGCSISMSSASMMTQAVKGKKIEEALQLSKIFSDMMLGKEYDDSIDLGDIEALQGVCKFPARIKCATLAWKALEKGLNEDK
;
A
#
# COMPACT_ATOMS: atom_id res chain seq x y z
N MET A 1 -19.76 21.80 -12.39
CA MET A 1 -19.92 20.33 -12.31
C MET A 1 -18.66 19.69 -12.89
N SER A 2 -17.61 19.48 -12.10
CA SER A 2 -16.35 18.83 -12.57
C SER A 2 -15.73 17.88 -11.56
N PHE A 3 -16.35 17.66 -10.40
CA PHE A 3 -15.83 16.74 -9.36
C PHE A 3 -16.02 15.25 -9.69
N ASN A 4 -16.92 14.90 -10.61
CA ASN A 4 -17.25 13.49 -10.91
C ASN A 4 -16.21 12.78 -11.79
N ASN A 5 -15.45 13.50 -12.61
CA ASN A 5 -14.49 12.89 -13.52
C ASN A 5 -13.23 12.41 -12.80
N LEU A 6 -12.73 13.16 -11.81
CA LEU A 6 -11.58 12.73 -10.99
C LEU A 6 -11.94 11.52 -10.13
N ASP A 7 -13.11 11.52 -9.50
CA ASP A 7 -13.57 10.39 -8.68
C ASP A 7 -13.72 9.10 -9.53
N THR A 8 -14.24 9.25 -10.76
CA THR A 8 -14.32 8.14 -11.71
C THR A 8 -12.94 7.61 -12.09
N LEU A 9 -11.98 8.50 -12.36
CA LEU A 9 -10.62 8.13 -12.72
C LEU A 9 -9.90 7.41 -11.57
N TYR A 10 -9.99 7.93 -10.34
CA TYR A 10 -9.43 7.26 -9.16
C TYR A 10 -10.09 5.91 -8.89
N ARG A 11 -11.41 5.81 -9.07
CA ARG A 11 -12.09 4.53 -8.97
C ARG A 11 -11.62 3.54 -10.02
N GLN A 12 -11.33 3.99 -11.24
CA GLN A 12 -10.76 3.13 -12.29
C GLN A 12 -9.37 2.63 -11.90
N VAL A 13 -8.50 3.51 -11.39
CA VAL A 13 -7.16 3.14 -10.92
C VAL A 13 -7.24 2.09 -9.81
N ILE A 14 -8.07 2.31 -8.78
CA ILE A 14 -8.29 1.32 -7.71
C ILE A 14 -8.79 0.00 -8.30
N MET A 15 -9.80 0.03 -9.16
CA MET A 15 -10.37 -1.19 -9.74
C MET A 15 -9.39 -1.94 -10.64
N ASP A 16 -8.50 -1.23 -11.32
CA ASP A 16 -7.46 -1.86 -12.14
C ASP A 16 -6.42 -2.56 -11.28
N HIS A 17 -5.96 -1.94 -10.19
CA HIS A 17 -5.07 -2.61 -9.22
C HIS A 17 -5.76 -3.77 -8.50
N TYR A 18 -7.08 -3.72 -8.32
CA TYR A 18 -7.84 -4.83 -7.74
C TYR A 18 -7.97 -6.02 -8.70
N LYS A 19 -8.30 -5.76 -9.98
CA LYS A 19 -8.51 -6.82 -10.98
C LYS A 19 -7.19 -7.38 -11.51
N ASN A 20 -6.19 -6.52 -11.67
CA ASN A 20 -4.86 -6.84 -12.17
C ASN A 20 -3.83 -6.42 -11.12
N PRO A 21 -3.73 -7.13 -9.97
CA PRO A 21 -2.78 -6.78 -8.93
C PRO A 21 -1.34 -6.88 -9.44
N ARG A 22 -0.55 -5.83 -9.20
CA ARG A 22 0.88 -5.79 -9.52
C ARG A 22 1.64 -6.54 -8.45
N ASN A 23 2.66 -7.29 -8.85
CA ASN A 23 3.49 -8.05 -7.90
C ASN A 23 2.69 -9.04 -7.03
N HIS A 24 1.61 -9.60 -7.58
CA HIS A 24 0.88 -10.65 -6.89
C HIS A 24 1.70 -11.94 -6.84
N GLY A 25 1.78 -12.56 -5.67
CA GLY A 25 2.48 -13.82 -5.43
C GLY A 25 3.40 -13.75 -4.22
N VAL A 26 4.25 -14.77 -4.11
CA VAL A 26 5.14 -14.99 -2.97
C VAL A 26 6.58 -15.08 -3.47
N LEU A 27 7.52 -14.52 -2.70
CA LEU A 27 8.95 -14.70 -2.92
C LEU A 27 9.50 -15.79 -2.00
N GLU A 28 10.29 -16.69 -2.55
CA GLU A 28 11.12 -17.62 -1.80
C GLU A 28 12.34 -16.88 -1.20
N ASP A 29 12.89 -17.38 -0.08
CA ASP A 29 14.04 -16.80 0.63
C ASP A 29 13.92 -15.28 0.89
N SER A 30 12.76 -14.87 1.41
CA SER A 30 12.41 -13.46 1.60
C SER A 30 11.79 -13.20 2.98
N VAL A 31 11.81 -11.93 3.41
CA VAL A 31 11.11 -11.51 4.63
C VAL A 31 9.61 -11.64 4.40
N THR A 32 8.96 -12.49 5.19
CA THR A 32 7.53 -12.76 5.08
C THR A 32 6.78 -12.18 6.27
N VAL A 33 5.80 -11.31 6.00
CA VAL A 33 4.95 -10.69 7.01
C VAL A 33 3.50 -10.99 6.73
N ASN A 34 2.83 -11.58 7.71
CA ASN A 34 1.40 -11.84 7.66
C ASN A 34 0.66 -10.84 8.55
N LEU A 35 -0.31 -10.14 7.99
CA LEU A 35 -1.23 -9.28 8.74
C LEU A 35 -2.68 -9.53 8.31
N ASN A 36 -3.59 -9.32 9.25
CA ASN A 36 -5.02 -9.41 9.01
C ASN A 36 -5.76 -8.23 9.65
N ASN A 37 -6.84 -7.81 8.99
CA ASN A 37 -7.78 -6.81 9.47
C ASN A 37 -9.13 -7.49 9.76
N PRO A 38 -9.40 -7.94 11.00
CA PRO A 38 -10.63 -8.66 11.34
C PRO A 38 -11.89 -7.82 11.17
N THR A 39 -11.79 -6.48 11.12
CA THR A 39 -12.95 -5.60 10.90
C THR A 39 -13.58 -5.77 9.53
N CYS A 40 -12.78 -6.00 8.49
CA CYS A 40 -13.26 -6.20 7.12
C CYS A 40 -12.97 -7.61 6.58
N GLY A 41 -12.28 -8.44 7.37
CA GLY A 41 -11.85 -9.77 6.95
C GLY A 41 -10.64 -9.77 6.01
N ASP A 42 -9.95 -8.64 5.86
CA ASP A 42 -8.80 -8.57 4.94
C ASP A 42 -7.62 -9.36 5.52
N ARG A 43 -6.91 -10.10 4.66
CA ARG A 43 -5.69 -10.84 4.96
C ARG A 43 -4.65 -10.52 3.91
N ILE A 44 -3.43 -10.23 4.36
CA ILE A 44 -2.30 -9.98 3.49
C ILE A 44 -1.07 -10.72 3.99
N GLN A 45 -0.40 -11.38 3.06
CA GLN A 45 0.93 -11.93 3.17
C GLN A 45 1.83 -11.07 2.28
N LEU A 46 2.70 -10.29 2.89
CA LEU A 46 3.71 -9.49 2.20
C LEU A 46 5.03 -10.25 2.24
N THR A 47 5.67 -10.38 1.09
CA THR A 47 7.01 -10.96 0.95
C THR A 47 7.95 -9.94 0.31
N MET A 48 9.12 -9.75 0.89
CA MET A 48 10.07 -8.73 0.46
C MET A 48 11.49 -9.24 0.49
N LYS A 49 12.22 -8.97 -0.60
CA LYS A 49 13.66 -9.19 -0.67
C LYS A 49 14.36 -7.85 -0.46
N VAL A 50 15.12 -7.75 0.62
CA VAL A 50 15.90 -6.57 0.97
C VAL A 50 17.38 -6.95 0.89
N GLU A 51 18.15 -6.19 0.12
CA GLU A 51 19.60 -6.39 -0.03
C GLU A 51 20.28 -5.03 0.15
N GLU A 52 21.30 -4.97 1.00
CA GLU A 52 22.08 -3.74 1.27
C GLU A 52 21.21 -2.52 1.67
N GLY A 53 20.10 -2.77 2.37
CA GLY A 53 19.17 -1.70 2.80
C GLY A 53 18.28 -1.16 1.68
N ILE A 54 18.16 -1.88 0.56
CA ILE A 54 17.30 -1.55 -0.59
C ILE A 54 16.27 -2.66 -0.80
N VAL A 55 15.01 -2.28 -1.01
CA VAL A 55 13.92 -3.21 -1.34
C VAL A 55 14.05 -3.61 -2.81
N GLN A 56 14.66 -4.75 -3.09
CA GLN A 56 14.87 -5.24 -4.45
C GLN A 56 13.56 -5.70 -5.10
N GLU A 57 12.76 -6.43 -4.33
CA GLU A 57 11.46 -6.90 -4.77
C GLU A 57 10.48 -6.99 -3.61
N ALA A 58 9.22 -6.64 -3.86
CA ALA A 58 8.13 -6.78 -2.92
C ALA A 58 6.96 -7.42 -3.66
N LYS A 59 6.45 -8.54 -3.14
CA LYS A 59 5.27 -9.22 -3.65
C LYS A 59 4.26 -9.43 -2.52
N PHE A 60 2.99 -9.49 -2.88
CA PHE A 60 1.94 -9.75 -1.92
C PHE A 60 0.98 -10.83 -2.41
N GLU A 61 0.44 -11.57 -1.46
CA GLU A 61 -0.67 -12.49 -1.65
C GLU A 61 -1.71 -12.22 -0.57
N GLY A 62 -2.99 -12.38 -0.88
CA GLY A 62 -4.02 -12.12 0.11
C GLY A 62 -5.42 -12.05 -0.46
N GLU A 63 -6.37 -11.93 0.46
CA GLU A 63 -7.79 -11.79 0.16
C GLU A 63 -8.37 -10.68 1.01
N GLY A 64 -9.16 -9.80 0.40
CA GLY A 64 -9.78 -8.71 1.12
C GLY A 64 -10.60 -7.82 0.21
N CYS A 65 -11.07 -6.72 0.78
CA CYS A 65 -11.81 -5.72 0.02
C CYS A 65 -10.92 -5.06 -1.05
N SER A 66 -11.56 -4.48 -2.06
CA SER A 66 -10.88 -3.83 -3.19
C SER A 66 -9.84 -2.79 -2.75
N ILE A 67 -10.13 -2.01 -1.70
CA ILE A 67 -9.21 -1.00 -1.15
C ILE A 67 -7.94 -1.64 -0.59
N SER A 68 -8.06 -2.73 0.17
CA SER A 68 -6.91 -3.39 0.80
C SER A 68 -5.97 -3.97 -0.25
N MET A 69 -6.52 -4.73 -1.20
CA MET A 69 -5.76 -5.36 -2.27
C MET A 69 -5.15 -4.35 -3.24
N SER A 70 -5.89 -3.28 -3.56
CA SER A 70 -5.36 -2.20 -4.41
C SER A 70 -4.23 -1.44 -3.73
N SER A 71 -4.38 -1.15 -2.42
CA SER A 71 -3.33 -0.51 -1.63
C SER A 71 -2.06 -1.35 -1.58
N ALA A 72 -2.18 -2.66 -1.39
CA ALA A 72 -1.04 -3.59 -1.45
C ALA A 72 -0.35 -3.58 -2.82
N SER A 73 -1.13 -3.64 -3.89
CA SER A 73 -0.66 -3.58 -5.28
C SER A 73 0.09 -2.27 -5.58
N MET A 74 -0.47 -1.13 -5.20
CA MET A 74 0.17 0.19 -5.38
C MET A 74 1.43 0.33 -4.52
N MET A 75 1.36 -0.11 -3.25
CA MET A 75 2.48 -0.03 -2.31
C MET A 75 3.68 -0.85 -2.81
N THR A 76 3.48 -2.12 -3.21
CA THR A 76 4.59 -2.97 -3.67
C THR A 76 5.30 -2.40 -4.90
N GLN A 77 4.57 -1.71 -5.79
CA GLN A 77 5.16 -1.02 -6.93
C GLN A 77 5.94 0.23 -6.51
N ALA A 78 5.41 1.01 -5.56
CA ALA A 78 6.03 2.25 -5.10
C ALA A 78 7.32 2.01 -4.29
N VAL A 79 7.40 0.92 -3.51
CA VAL A 79 8.57 0.62 -2.66
C VAL A 79 9.67 -0.14 -3.38
N LYS A 80 9.38 -0.75 -4.53
CA LYS A 80 10.37 -1.52 -5.31
C LYS A 80 11.50 -0.60 -5.78
N GLY A 81 12.74 -0.98 -5.50
CA GLY A 81 13.96 -0.23 -5.84
C GLY A 81 14.29 0.93 -4.90
N LYS A 82 13.50 1.16 -3.83
CA LYS A 82 13.75 2.23 -2.86
C LYS A 82 14.53 1.73 -1.65
N LYS A 83 15.22 2.65 -0.98
CA LYS A 83 15.84 2.37 0.32
C LYS A 83 14.77 2.12 1.38
N ILE A 84 15.12 1.36 2.42
CA ILE A 84 14.25 1.13 3.59
C ILE A 84 13.73 2.46 4.15
N GLU A 85 14.60 3.45 4.30
CA GLU A 85 14.24 4.76 4.84
C GLU A 85 13.20 5.49 3.97
N GLU A 86 13.34 5.42 2.65
CA GLU A 86 12.37 6.01 1.72
C GLU A 86 11.03 5.27 1.75
N ALA A 87 11.05 3.94 1.84
CA ALA A 87 9.84 3.12 1.95
C ALA A 87 9.07 3.43 3.25
N LEU A 88 9.78 3.60 4.37
CA LEU A 88 9.19 4.04 5.64
C LEU A 88 8.66 5.48 5.57
N GLN A 89 9.36 6.37 4.88
CA GLN A 89 8.88 7.73 4.65
C GLN A 89 7.59 7.75 3.82
N LEU A 90 7.50 6.94 2.76
CA LEU A 90 6.27 6.77 1.98
C LEU A 90 5.12 6.23 2.83
N SER A 91 5.39 5.23 3.68
CA SER A 91 4.38 4.72 4.63
C SER A 91 3.84 5.82 5.55
N LYS A 92 4.74 6.65 6.07
CA LYS A 92 4.36 7.78 6.93
C LYS A 92 3.52 8.81 6.17
N ILE A 93 3.93 9.21 4.98
CA ILE A 93 3.19 10.15 4.12
C ILE A 93 1.79 9.60 3.82
N PHE A 94 1.70 8.32 3.43
CA PHE A 94 0.43 7.67 3.16
C PHE A 94 -0.48 7.65 4.39
N SER A 95 0.08 7.34 5.57
CA SER A 95 -0.65 7.35 6.83
C SER A 95 -1.16 8.76 7.18
N ASP A 96 -0.33 9.79 7.02
CA ASP A 96 -0.72 11.18 7.25
C ASP A 96 -1.80 11.64 6.26
N MET A 97 -1.70 11.24 4.98
CA MET A 97 -2.75 11.45 3.96
C MET A 97 -4.08 10.78 4.35
N MET A 98 -4.04 9.54 4.84
CA MET A 98 -5.25 8.83 5.29
C MET A 98 -5.90 9.48 6.51
N LEU A 99 -5.09 10.08 7.39
CA LEU A 99 -5.55 10.83 8.57
C LEU A 99 -5.99 12.26 8.24
N GLY A 100 -5.82 12.72 6.99
CA GLY A 100 -6.17 14.07 6.55
C GLY A 100 -5.25 15.15 7.10
N LYS A 101 -4.01 14.81 7.45
CA LYS A 101 -2.97 15.78 7.84
C LYS A 101 -2.33 16.39 6.61
N GLU A 102 -1.66 17.53 6.79
CA GLU A 102 -0.76 18.07 5.77
C GLU A 102 0.40 17.10 5.54
N TYR A 103 0.64 16.79 4.27
CA TYR A 103 1.74 15.99 3.80
C TYR A 103 2.43 16.74 2.65
N ASP A 104 3.68 16.36 2.37
CA ASP A 104 4.46 16.98 1.30
C ASP A 104 3.90 16.53 -0.06
N ASP A 105 3.22 17.44 -0.75
CA ASP A 105 2.63 17.25 -2.07
C ASP A 105 3.66 17.31 -3.22
N SER A 106 4.93 17.62 -2.91
CA SER A 106 6.02 17.52 -3.89
C SER A 106 6.46 16.09 -4.15
N ILE A 107 6.06 15.14 -3.30
CA ILE A 107 6.37 13.72 -3.46
C ILE A 107 5.30 13.08 -4.36
N ASP A 108 5.72 12.65 -5.55
CA ASP A 108 4.86 11.91 -6.48
C ASP A 108 4.46 10.56 -5.86
N LEU A 109 3.20 10.51 -5.40
CA LEU A 109 2.59 9.30 -4.85
C LEU A 109 1.96 8.44 -5.97
N GLY A 110 1.83 8.98 -7.19
CA GLY A 110 1.33 8.27 -8.36
C GLY A 110 -0.05 7.65 -8.11
N ASP A 111 -0.19 6.35 -8.39
CA ASP A 111 -1.46 5.64 -8.23
C ASP A 111 -1.97 5.61 -6.78
N ILE A 112 -1.11 5.83 -5.79
CA ILE A 112 -1.48 5.86 -4.36
C ILE A 112 -2.41 7.05 -4.06
N GLU A 113 -2.31 8.15 -4.80
CA GLU A 113 -3.20 9.31 -4.67
C GLU A 113 -4.66 8.97 -4.94
N ALA A 114 -4.93 7.93 -5.74
CA ALA A 114 -6.28 7.44 -5.98
C ALA A 114 -6.98 7.00 -4.68
N LEU A 115 -6.22 6.61 -3.66
CA LEU A 115 -6.74 6.24 -2.34
C LEU A 115 -7.04 7.46 -1.45
N GLN A 116 -6.70 8.69 -1.84
CA GLN A 116 -6.99 9.89 -1.04
C GLN A 116 -8.48 9.99 -0.69
N GLY A 117 -9.38 9.57 -1.58
CA GLY A 117 -10.83 9.54 -1.32
C GLY A 117 -11.23 8.66 -0.11
N VAL A 118 -10.40 7.69 0.28
CA VAL A 118 -10.62 6.81 1.43
C VAL A 118 -10.50 7.56 2.76
N CYS A 119 -9.80 8.71 2.81
CA CYS A 119 -9.68 9.52 4.03
C CYS A 119 -11.06 10.00 4.55
N LYS A 120 -12.05 10.13 3.65
CA LYS A 120 -13.43 10.50 3.99
C LYS A 120 -14.20 9.38 4.70
N PHE A 121 -13.66 8.17 4.73
CA PHE A 121 -14.31 6.96 5.27
C PHE A 121 -13.44 6.31 6.35
N PRO A 122 -13.55 6.74 7.62
CA PRO A 122 -12.72 6.21 8.72
C PRO A 122 -12.73 4.69 8.87
N ALA A 123 -13.87 4.06 8.58
CA ALA A 123 -14.01 2.60 8.61
C ALA A 123 -13.11 1.87 7.60
N ARG A 124 -12.71 2.52 6.50
CA ARG A 124 -11.90 1.95 5.41
C ARG A 124 -10.43 2.34 5.46
N ILE A 125 -10.05 3.29 6.33
CA ILE A 125 -8.64 3.66 6.57
C ILE A 125 -7.81 2.43 6.99
N LYS A 126 -8.38 1.55 7.83
CA LYS A 126 -7.70 0.31 8.24
C LYS A 126 -7.44 -0.64 7.07
N CYS A 127 -8.34 -0.70 6.09
CA CYS A 127 -8.13 -1.50 4.87
C CYS A 127 -6.98 -0.92 4.05
N ALA A 128 -6.98 0.41 3.85
CA ALA A 128 -5.95 1.08 3.06
C ALA A 128 -4.56 0.98 3.69
N THR A 129 -4.46 1.06 5.03
CA THR A 129 -3.18 1.06 5.75
C THR A 129 -2.64 -0.33 6.10
N LEU A 130 -3.38 -1.41 5.84
CA LEU A 130 -2.98 -2.77 6.23
C LEU A 130 -1.66 -3.20 5.60
N ALA A 131 -1.49 -2.99 4.29
CA ALA A 131 -0.29 -3.36 3.56
C ALA A 131 0.94 -2.55 4.01
N TRP A 132 0.74 -1.27 4.29
CA TRP A 132 1.80 -0.36 4.78
C TRP A 132 2.28 -0.75 6.18
N LYS A 133 1.37 -1.20 7.05
CA LYS A 133 1.77 -1.76 8.35
C LYS A 133 2.54 -3.08 8.21
N ALA A 134 2.22 -3.89 7.20
CA ALA A 134 2.97 -5.11 6.93
C ALA A 134 4.39 -4.77 6.45
N LEU A 135 4.52 -3.77 5.58
CA LEU A 135 5.80 -3.20 5.14
C LEU A 135 6.63 -2.72 6.33
N GLU A 136 6.08 -1.84 7.17
CA GLU A 136 6.77 -1.31 8.35
C GLU A 136 7.24 -2.41 9.29
N LYS A 137 6.40 -3.43 9.51
CA LYS A 137 6.77 -4.56 10.36
C LYS A 137 7.93 -5.36 9.74
N GLY A 138 7.87 -5.67 8.46
CA GLY A 138 8.92 -6.43 7.77
C GLY A 138 10.25 -5.68 7.71
N LEU A 139 10.20 -4.36 7.50
CA LEU A 139 11.40 -3.52 7.46
C LEU A 139 12.01 -3.24 8.84
N ASN A 140 11.23 -3.35 9.92
CA ASN A 140 11.74 -3.19 11.29
C ASN A 140 12.21 -4.51 11.93
N GLU A 141 11.75 -5.67 11.46
CA GLU A 141 12.22 -6.98 11.92
C GLU A 141 13.62 -7.34 11.37
N ASP A 142 14.13 -6.63 10.36
CA ASP A 142 15.48 -6.80 9.78
C ASP A 142 16.58 -6.00 10.53
N LYS A 143 16.29 -5.44 11.71
CA LYS A 143 17.24 -4.69 12.55
C LYS A 143 17.84 -5.51 13.69
#